data_AF-A0A9D5VLG9-F1
#
_entry.id   AF-A0A9D5VLG9-F1
#
_cell.length_a   1.000
_cell.length_b   1.000
_cell.length_c   1.000
_cell.angle_alpha   90.00
_cell.angle_beta   90.00
_cell.angle_gamma   90.00
#
_symmetry.space_group_name_H-M   'P 1'
#
loop_
_entity.id
_entity.type
_entity.pdbx_description
1 polymer ?
#
loop_
_entity_poly.entity_id
_entity_poly.type
_entity_poly.pdbx_seq_one_letter_code
_entity_poly.pdbx_strand_id
1 'polypeptide(L)'
;MVFIVAASAAIEVEACTPNSSEALGALIEAQQHLEWYGADDKDIQKAQCLGQQTFKDEELLYYFKQKYQVEAPQVPQAPTVKKLSKEINGVQFVDEHPQMLSLFKKLSKQNPMKCAYGVMCPQRHYSVSPACTKVVCAMEEIFGQGVGVRLLYLLDRYGFNGSHHVYVESAPWTAEELDVALAALGDLPDFLLPQNENKKFTHYLRGEGEERTVGNATISIFDRWNQKSAQGKKYTIVHELGHYLASAMDGLDKTPEWLSFSGWDKGTSHALAVFPSDYAKTNADEDFAESVVTYRYNPLRLQVFSPEKYAYIKKHLFAGLEYINEKQCEKTQSMVYQAEQAVLAKEKRHFDQQYALNSFQECSSLLINLFVDGDSTAKAQQCVKRIHFAASIKSVADEKQLRPQLLKKFQNQEAEKFVSTKSTQYVYDQVLHLIADSIEKLLQEKKKYIILSNKSKEARCEAITGRYVYQSAKEALAVFGENSYYQQREKLNSIAQKVCAEWELNDWPTKEEVVASLKKLLPQELQ
;
A
#
# COMPACT_ATOMS: atom_id res chain seq x y z
N MET A 1 40.50 25.43 -48.91
CA MET A 1 40.32 23.96 -48.91
C MET A 1 40.80 23.46 -47.57
N VAL A 2 39.85 23.00 -46.74
CA VAL A 2 40.08 22.48 -45.39
C VAL A 2 40.12 20.96 -45.51
N PHE A 3 41.20 20.33 -45.07
CA PHE A 3 41.25 18.89 -44.84
C PHE A 3 41.26 18.64 -43.33
N ILE A 4 40.19 18.01 -42.85
CA ILE A 4 40.07 17.49 -41.48
C ILE A 4 40.75 16.13 -41.48
N VAL A 5 41.75 15.94 -40.63
CA VAL A 5 42.28 14.62 -40.26
C VAL A 5 41.88 14.38 -38.81
N ALA A 6 40.91 13.49 -38.61
CA ALA A 6 40.57 12.95 -37.29
C ALA A 6 41.45 11.71 -37.06
N ALA A 7 42.31 11.76 -36.04
CA ALA A 7 43.03 10.61 -35.54
C ALA A 7 42.25 10.06 -34.32
N SER A 8 41.70 8.86 -34.49
CA SER A 8 41.01 8.09 -33.46
C SER A 8 42.02 7.52 -32.48
N ALA A 9 41.89 7.84 -31.19
CA ALA A 9 42.59 7.11 -30.13
C ALA A 9 41.86 5.77 -29.92
N ALA A 10 42.54 4.67 -30.26
CA ALA A 10 42.11 3.33 -29.90
C ALA A 10 42.37 3.13 -28.40
N ILE A 11 41.30 2.95 -27.62
CA ILE A 11 41.37 2.41 -26.26
C ILE A 11 41.27 0.89 -26.42
N GLU A 12 42.38 0.19 -26.21
CA GLU A 12 42.38 -1.26 -26.04
C GLU A 12 41.67 -1.58 -24.71
N VAL A 13 40.41 -1.97 -24.79
CA VAL A 13 39.71 -2.62 -23.68
C VAL A 13 40.09 -4.09 -23.75
N GLU A 14 41.03 -4.50 -22.91
CA GLU A 14 41.40 -5.90 -22.71
C GLU A 14 40.18 -6.66 -22.18
N ALA A 15 39.45 -7.30 -23.09
CA ALA A 15 38.30 -8.13 -22.78
C ALA A 15 38.79 -9.44 -22.16
N CYS A 16 38.95 -9.49 -20.84
CA CYS A 16 38.97 -10.74 -20.10
C CYS A 16 37.54 -11.32 -20.06
N THR A 17 37.06 -11.83 -21.19
CA THR A 17 35.93 -12.76 -21.19
C THR A 17 36.48 -14.14 -20.83
N PRO A 18 36.07 -14.75 -19.70
CA PRO A 18 36.30 -16.18 -19.49
C PRO A 18 35.77 -16.94 -20.71
N ASN A 19 36.42 -18.03 -21.10
CA ASN A 19 35.88 -18.91 -22.14
C ASN A 19 34.43 -19.25 -21.79
N SER A 20 33.49 -18.93 -22.68
CA SER A 20 32.05 -19.04 -22.43
C SER A 20 31.62 -20.46 -22.01
N SER A 21 32.41 -21.49 -22.35
CA SER A 21 32.19 -22.87 -21.92
C SER A 21 32.52 -23.13 -20.45
N GLU A 22 33.53 -22.47 -19.87
CA GLU A 22 33.88 -22.62 -18.44
C GLU A 22 32.90 -21.87 -17.56
N ALA A 23 32.50 -20.66 -17.97
CA ALA A 23 31.46 -19.90 -17.29
C ALA A 23 30.12 -20.64 -17.32
N LEU A 24 29.75 -21.23 -18.46
CA LEU A 24 28.55 -22.07 -18.58
C LEU A 24 28.67 -23.36 -17.75
N GLY A 25 29.84 -24.00 -17.72
CA GLY A 25 30.10 -25.19 -16.91
C GLY A 25 29.95 -24.93 -15.41
N ALA A 26 30.53 -23.83 -14.91
CA ALA A 26 30.37 -23.40 -13.52
C ALA A 26 28.91 -23.03 -13.19
N LEU A 27 28.18 -22.42 -14.13
CA LEU A 27 26.75 -22.13 -13.96
C LEU A 27 25.90 -23.40 -13.90
N ILE A 28 26.20 -24.40 -14.74
CA ILE A 28 25.53 -25.70 -14.74
C ILE A 28 25.85 -26.48 -13.46
N GLU A 29 27.10 -26.50 -13.02
CA GLU A 29 27.49 -27.18 -11.77
C GLU A 29 26.86 -26.51 -10.55
N ALA A 30 26.81 -25.17 -10.53
CA ALA A 30 26.13 -24.43 -9.48
C ALA A 30 24.58 -24.60 -9.53
N GLN A 31 23.99 -24.83 -10.71
CA GLN A 31 22.58 -25.24 -10.85
C GLN A 31 22.32 -26.69 -10.41
N GLN A 32 23.29 -27.59 -10.54
CA GLN A 32 23.15 -28.96 -10.05
C GLN A 32 23.11 -29.04 -8.52
N HIS A 33 23.51 -27.97 -7.85
CA HIS A 33 23.39 -27.78 -6.41
C HIS A 33 22.30 -26.75 -6.05
N LEU A 34 21.15 -26.78 -6.75
CA LEU A 34 19.96 -26.11 -6.24
C LEU A 34 19.63 -26.70 -4.87
N GLU A 35 19.65 -25.82 -3.87
CA GLU A 35 19.15 -26.16 -2.55
C GLU A 35 17.64 -25.96 -2.54
N TRP A 36 16.98 -26.60 -1.58
CA TRP A 36 15.54 -26.41 -1.40
C TRP A 36 15.16 -24.94 -1.13
N TYR A 37 16.11 -24.15 -0.63
CA TYR A 37 15.93 -22.78 -0.16
C TYR A 37 16.78 -21.79 -0.97
N GLY A 38 16.30 -20.56 -1.17
CA GLY A 38 17.03 -19.50 -1.89
C GLY A 38 18.28 -18.97 -1.18
N ALA A 39 18.42 -19.23 0.12
CA ALA A 39 19.60 -18.95 0.93
C ALA A 39 19.66 -19.94 2.09
N ASP A 40 20.85 -20.46 2.38
CA ASP A 40 21.07 -21.34 3.54
C ASP A 40 21.46 -20.55 4.81
N ASP A 41 21.72 -21.28 5.89
CA ASP A 41 22.15 -20.67 7.15
C ASP A 41 23.48 -19.90 7.01
N LYS A 42 24.40 -20.37 6.15
CA LYS A 42 25.71 -19.72 5.96
C LYS A 42 25.57 -18.43 5.17
N ASP A 43 24.73 -18.42 4.15
CA ASP A 43 24.40 -17.24 3.35
C ASP A 43 23.83 -16.15 4.26
N ILE A 44 22.82 -16.49 5.08
CA ILE A 44 22.19 -15.53 6.01
C ILE A 44 23.18 -15.02 7.07
N GLN A 45 24.05 -15.90 7.59
CA GLN A 45 25.05 -15.51 8.57
C GLN A 45 26.12 -14.56 7.99
N LYS A 46 26.49 -14.74 6.72
CA LYS A 46 27.53 -13.94 6.03
C LYS A 46 26.98 -12.76 5.24
N ALA A 47 25.65 -12.65 5.14
CA ALA A 47 24.99 -11.59 4.40
C ALA A 47 25.43 -10.22 4.89
N GLN A 48 25.51 -9.28 3.97
CA GLN A 48 25.89 -7.91 4.26
C GLN A 48 24.69 -7.11 4.79
N CYS A 49 24.96 -5.96 5.40
CA CYS A 49 23.94 -5.02 5.85
C CYS A 49 22.94 -5.59 6.87
N LEU A 50 23.32 -6.60 7.67
CA LEU A 50 22.44 -7.14 8.71
C LEU A 50 22.08 -6.04 9.71
N GLY A 51 20.81 -6.00 10.11
CA GLY A 51 20.30 -5.01 11.05
C GLY A 51 20.70 -5.32 12.49
N GLN A 52 20.01 -4.69 13.44
CA GLN A 52 20.13 -5.03 14.86
C GLN A 52 19.72 -6.50 15.08
N GLN A 53 20.63 -7.30 15.67
CA GLN A 53 20.41 -8.74 15.89
C GLN A 53 19.98 -9.07 17.33
N THR A 54 20.08 -8.13 18.26
CA THR A 54 19.71 -8.31 19.68
C THR A 54 18.85 -7.14 20.13
N PHE A 55 17.76 -7.39 20.82
CA PHE A 55 16.85 -6.34 21.30
C PHE A 55 16.72 -6.44 22.80
N LYS A 56 17.54 -5.68 23.52
CA LYS A 56 17.45 -5.62 24.98
C LYS A 56 16.27 -4.76 25.40
N ASP A 57 15.64 -5.10 26.52
CA ASP A 57 14.49 -4.35 27.04
C ASP A 57 14.83 -2.87 27.22
N GLU A 58 16.04 -2.55 27.72
CA GLU A 58 16.47 -1.17 27.95
C GLU A 58 16.58 -0.37 26.64
N GLU A 59 17.01 -1.00 25.55
CA GLU A 59 17.14 -0.37 24.22
C GLU A 59 15.76 -0.07 23.62
N LEU A 60 14.83 -1.02 23.75
CA LEU A 60 13.44 -0.84 23.29
C LEU A 60 12.71 0.23 24.13
N LEU A 61 12.90 0.23 25.44
CA LEU A 61 12.36 1.26 26.32
C LEU A 61 12.97 2.63 26.01
N TYR A 62 14.27 2.69 25.73
CA TYR A 62 14.93 3.91 25.30
C TYR A 62 14.37 4.42 23.97
N TYR A 63 14.08 3.55 23.01
CA TYR A 63 13.41 3.92 21.76
C TYR A 63 12.07 4.63 22.02
N PHE A 64 11.20 4.07 22.87
CA PHE A 64 9.92 4.71 23.21
C PHE A 64 10.09 6.01 23.97
N LYS A 65 11.07 6.07 24.88
CA LYS A 65 11.41 7.30 25.59
C LYS A 65 11.84 8.40 24.62
N GLN A 66 12.74 8.10 23.68
CA GLN A 66 13.20 9.06 22.67
C GLN A 66 12.06 9.51 21.75
N LYS A 67 11.21 8.58 21.30
CA LYS A 67 10.15 8.88 20.34
C LYS A 67 8.95 9.60 20.94
N TYR A 68 8.61 9.35 22.22
CA TYR A 68 7.35 9.81 22.82
C TYR A 68 7.46 10.57 24.14
N GLN A 69 8.61 10.54 24.82
CA GLN A 69 8.79 11.21 26.11
C GLN A 69 9.74 12.40 26.07
N VAL A 70 10.51 12.59 25.00
CA VAL A 70 11.38 13.75 24.88
C VAL A 70 10.51 14.97 24.63
N GLU A 71 10.30 15.77 25.68
CA GLU A 71 9.90 17.17 25.58
C GLU A 71 10.98 17.89 24.77
N ALA A 72 10.87 17.87 23.44
CA ALA A 72 11.95 18.26 22.51
C ALA A 72 12.68 19.53 22.95
N PRO A 73 13.88 19.44 23.56
CA PRO A 73 14.54 20.62 24.12
C PRO A 73 15.23 21.47 23.05
N GLN A 74 15.26 21.05 21.78
CA GLN A 74 16.17 21.62 20.78
C GLN A 74 15.55 21.97 19.43
N VAL A 75 14.24 21.82 19.25
CA VAL A 75 13.54 22.39 18.08
C VAL A 75 12.60 23.47 18.61
N PRO A 76 12.97 24.76 18.54
CA PRO A 76 12.24 25.88 19.15
C PRO A 76 10.77 26.08 18.73
N GLN A 77 10.21 25.19 17.89
CA GLN A 77 8.88 25.32 17.31
C GLN A 77 8.10 24.00 17.19
N ALA A 78 8.59 22.88 17.76
CA ALA A 78 7.80 21.66 17.74
C ALA A 78 6.56 21.83 18.65
N PRO A 79 5.32 21.67 18.14
CA PRO A 79 4.12 21.80 18.95
C PRO A 79 4.14 20.77 20.08
N THR A 80 3.95 21.23 21.32
CA THR A 80 3.84 20.35 22.48
C THR A 80 2.67 19.40 22.28
N VAL A 81 2.94 18.10 22.18
CA VAL A 81 1.88 17.09 22.04
C VAL A 81 1.12 17.02 23.36
N LYS A 82 -0.16 17.39 23.34
CA LYS A 82 -1.04 17.28 24.51
C LYS A 82 -1.22 15.80 24.86
N LYS A 83 -0.65 15.38 25.99
CA LYS A 83 -0.84 14.06 26.59
C LYS A 83 -2.29 13.89 27.07
N LEU A 84 -2.75 12.65 27.12
CA LEU A 84 -4.15 12.29 27.38
C LEU A 84 -4.25 11.31 28.54
N SER A 85 -5.29 11.47 29.35
CA SER A 85 -5.74 10.45 30.30
C SER A 85 -6.99 9.79 29.73
N LYS A 86 -6.99 8.46 29.64
CA LYS A 86 -8.05 7.71 28.95
C LYS A 86 -8.12 6.27 29.44
N GLU A 87 -9.33 5.75 29.56
CA GLU A 87 -9.56 4.32 29.72
C GLU A 87 -9.62 3.61 28.37
N ILE A 88 -8.89 2.51 28.22
CA ILE A 88 -8.97 1.63 27.04
C ILE A 88 -9.02 0.19 27.53
N ASN A 89 -10.08 -0.54 27.18
CA ASN A 89 -10.24 -1.97 27.50
C ASN A 89 -10.07 -2.27 29.01
N GLY A 90 -10.62 -1.41 29.87
CA GLY A 90 -10.54 -1.54 31.34
C GLY A 90 -9.26 -0.98 31.98
N VAL A 91 -8.27 -0.56 31.19
CA VAL A 91 -7.01 0.00 31.70
C VAL A 91 -7.06 1.52 31.73
N GLN A 92 -6.79 2.12 32.89
CA GLN A 92 -6.75 3.58 33.07
C GLN A 92 -5.35 4.13 32.77
N PHE A 93 -5.21 4.90 31.70
CA PHE A 93 -3.97 5.60 31.38
C PHE A 93 -4.02 7.05 31.85
N VAL A 94 -2.90 7.54 32.38
CA VAL A 94 -2.77 8.92 32.88
C VAL A 94 -1.60 9.61 32.21
N ASP A 95 -1.82 10.81 31.67
CA ASP A 95 -0.77 11.63 31.05
C ASP A 95 0.06 10.84 30.01
N GLU A 96 -0.62 10.12 29.12
CA GLU A 96 0.01 9.24 28.15
C GLU A 96 0.03 9.86 26.75
N HIS A 97 1.05 9.54 25.97
CA HIS A 97 1.17 10.02 24.60
C HIS A 97 0.05 9.44 23.73
N PRO A 98 -0.68 10.24 22.92
CA PRO A 98 -1.83 9.75 22.14
C PRO A 98 -1.50 8.56 21.22
N GLN A 99 -0.30 8.55 20.64
CA GLN A 99 0.18 7.49 19.77
C GLN A 99 0.44 6.19 20.54
N MET A 100 0.95 6.26 21.78
CA MET A 100 1.09 5.07 22.64
C MET A 100 -0.27 4.47 22.98
N LEU A 101 -1.27 5.30 23.29
CA LEU A 101 -2.66 4.86 23.48
C LEU A 101 -3.24 4.19 22.22
N SER A 102 -2.89 4.71 21.04
CA SER A 102 -3.29 4.12 19.74
C SER A 102 -2.67 2.73 19.53
N LEU A 103 -1.37 2.58 19.79
CA LEU A 103 -0.66 1.29 19.71
C LEU A 103 -1.26 0.28 20.69
N PHE A 104 -1.48 0.66 21.95
CA PHE A 104 -2.13 -0.18 22.95
C PHE A 104 -3.51 -0.65 22.45
N LYS A 105 -4.34 0.27 21.94
CA LYS A 105 -5.67 -0.08 21.42
C LYS A 105 -5.58 -1.08 20.27
N LYS A 106 -4.61 -0.93 19.36
CA LYS A 106 -4.40 -1.84 18.23
C LYS A 106 -3.98 -3.24 18.69
N LEU A 107 -3.12 -3.36 19.70
CA LEU A 107 -2.66 -4.64 20.24
C LEU A 107 -3.66 -5.31 21.19
N SER A 108 -4.57 -4.56 21.80
CA SER A 108 -5.48 -5.10 22.84
C SER A 108 -6.93 -5.29 22.38
N LYS A 109 -7.34 -4.68 21.26
CA LYS A 109 -8.72 -4.75 20.73
C LYS A 109 -8.90 -5.95 19.80
N GLN A 110 -9.75 -6.88 20.21
CA GLN A 110 -10.16 -8.01 19.37
C GLN A 110 -10.76 -7.54 18.03
N ASN A 111 -10.38 -8.20 16.93
CA ASN A 111 -10.95 -7.90 15.62
C ASN A 111 -12.43 -8.32 15.59
N PRO A 112 -13.39 -7.38 15.43
CA PRO A 112 -14.81 -7.68 15.50
C PRO A 112 -15.31 -8.61 14.38
N MET A 113 -14.59 -8.70 13.25
CA MET A 113 -15.01 -9.51 12.10
C MET A 113 -14.88 -11.03 12.30
N LYS A 114 -14.18 -11.50 13.34
CA LYS A 114 -13.88 -12.93 13.52
C LYS A 114 -14.67 -13.64 14.61
N CYS A 115 -15.63 -12.99 15.26
CA CYS A 115 -16.59 -13.74 16.07
C CYS A 115 -17.59 -14.43 15.16
N ALA A 116 -17.57 -15.77 15.19
CA ALA A 116 -18.41 -16.60 14.35
C ALA A 116 -19.90 -16.29 14.58
N TYR A 117 -20.69 -16.27 13.49
CA TYR A 117 -22.16 -16.29 13.52
C TYR A 117 -22.87 -15.11 14.21
N GLY A 118 -22.45 -13.87 13.96
CA GLY A 118 -23.24 -12.69 14.34
C GLY A 118 -23.27 -12.39 15.85
N VAL A 119 -22.45 -13.07 16.64
CA VAL A 119 -22.27 -12.76 18.07
C VAL A 119 -21.26 -11.62 18.21
N MET A 120 -21.67 -10.51 18.81
CA MET A 120 -20.73 -9.45 19.20
C MET A 120 -19.65 -10.04 20.11
N CYS A 121 -18.38 -9.92 19.70
CA CYS A 121 -17.27 -10.25 20.59
C CYS A 121 -17.40 -9.39 21.87
N PRO A 122 -17.45 -9.99 23.07
CA PRO A 122 -17.37 -9.19 24.28
C PRO A 122 -16.08 -8.38 24.24
N GLN A 123 -16.17 -7.08 24.57
CA GLN A 123 -14.97 -6.28 24.70
C GLN A 123 -14.12 -6.88 25.82
N ARG A 124 -12.85 -7.16 25.52
CA ARG A 124 -11.93 -7.64 26.54
C ARG A 124 -11.66 -6.52 27.53
N HIS A 125 -11.80 -6.83 28.81
CA HIS A 125 -11.32 -6.01 29.90
C HIS A 125 -10.07 -6.68 30.46
N TYR A 126 -8.98 -5.92 30.56
CA TYR A 126 -7.73 -6.40 31.14
C TYR A 126 -7.66 -5.95 32.59
N SER A 127 -7.29 -6.88 33.48
CA SER A 127 -7.03 -6.59 34.88
C SER A 127 -5.54 -6.34 35.06
N VAL A 128 -5.13 -5.08 35.06
CA VAL A 128 -3.75 -4.66 35.38
C VAL A 128 -3.71 -3.98 36.75
N SER A 129 -2.53 -3.91 37.36
CA SER A 129 -2.30 -3.20 38.60
C SER A 129 -2.79 -1.74 38.50
N PRO A 130 -3.51 -1.20 39.50
CA PRO A 130 -3.92 0.21 39.48
C PRO A 130 -2.75 1.21 39.43
N ALA A 131 -1.54 0.78 39.82
CA ALA A 131 -0.33 1.59 39.70
C ALA A 131 0.17 1.71 38.24
N CYS A 132 -0.28 0.79 37.38
CA CYS A 132 0.16 0.63 36.00
C CYS A 132 -0.59 1.60 35.06
N THR A 133 -0.21 2.88 35.13
CA THR A 133 -0.91 3.98 34.43
C THR A 133 -0.33 4.34 33.06
N LYS A 134 0.71 3.62 32.62
CA LYS A 134 1.42 3.85 31.35
C LYS A 134 1.31 2.64 30.42
N VAL A 135 1.32 2.89 29.12
CA VAL A 135 1.11 1.85 28.10
C VAL A 135 2.16 0.74 28.18
N VAL A 136 3.44 1.09 28.33
CA VAL A 136 4.51 0.09 28.45
C VAL A 136 4.26 -0.86 29.62
N CYS A 137 3.98 -0.31 30.81
CA CYS A 137 3.67 -1.12 31.98
C CYS A 137 2.49 -2.07 31.71
N ALA A 138 1.39 -1.55 31.15
CA ALA A 138 0.19 -2.36 30.91
C ALA A 138 0.46 -3.48 29.89
N MET A 139 1.30 -3.22 28.89
CA MET A 139 1.69 -4.23 27.91
C MET A 139 2.53 -5.34 28.53
N GLU A 140 3.45 -5.02 29.45
CA GLU A 140 4.22 -6.02 30.18
C GLU A 140 3.34 -6.89 31.09
N GLU A 141 2.36 -6.29 31.78
CA GLU A 141 1.42 -7.07 32.61
C GLU A 141 0.47 -7.96 31.79
N ILE A 142 0.03 -7.50 30.60
CA ILE A 142 -0.92 -8.24 29.77
C ILE A 142 -0.23 -9.36 28.98
N PHE A 143 0.93 -9.07 28.37
CA PHE A 143 1.60 -10.00 27.45
C PHE A 143 2.75 -10.77 28.09
N GLY A 144 3.20 -10.36 29.28
CA GLY A 144 4.35 -10.92 29.98
C GLY A 144 5.61 -10.08 29.79
N GLN A 145 6.52 -10.21 30.76
CA GLN A 145 7.77 -9.46 30.83
C GLN A 145 8.64 -9.67 29.58
N GLY A 146 9.10 -8.58 28.96
CA GLY A 146 9.89 -8.53 27.74
C GLY A 146 9.06 -8.70 26.46
N VAL A 147 7.94 -9.43 26.50
CA VAL A 147 7.07 -9.67 25.33
C VAL A 147 6.27 -8.42 24.99
N GLY A 148 5.74 -7.73 26.01
CA GLY A 148 4.89 -6.54 25.83
C GLY A 148 5.58 -5.42 25.03
N VAL A 149 6.79 -5.04 25.42
CA VAL A 149 7.58 -3.99 24.77
C VAL A 149 8.01 -4.37 23.36
N ARG A 150 8.33 -5.65 23.11
CA ARG A 150 8.66 -6.15 21.77
C ARG A 150 7.46 -6.10 20.83
N LEU A 151 6.27 -6.45 21.29
CA LEU A 151 5.03 -6.33 20.50
C LEU A 151 4.69 -4.87 20.19
N LEU A 152 4.89 -3.96 21.15
CA LEU A 152 4.78 -2.52 20.90
C LEU A 152 5.78 -2.08 19.82
N TYR A 153 7.03 -2.52 19.92
CA TYR A 153 8.09 -2.12 18.99
C TYR A 153 7.83 -2.68 17.60
N LEU A 154 7.42 -3.95 17.49
CA LEU A 154 7.02 -4.59 16.24
C LEU A 154 5.92 -3.79 15.52
N LEU A 155 4.88 -3.38 16.27
CA LEU A 155 3.76 -2.63 15.70
C LEU A 155 4.14 -1.20 15.32
N ASP A 156 4.87 -0.51 16.18
CA ASP A 156 5.23 0.90 15.96
C ASP A 156 6.31 1.08 14.89
N ARG A 157 7.34 0.23 14.91
CA ARG A 157 8.47 0.32 13.99
C ARG A 157 8.13 -0.25 12.61
N TYR A 158 7.45 -1.41 12.58
CA TYR A 158 7.26 -2.18 11.35
C TYR A 158 5.79 -2.32 10.93
N GLY A 159 4.84 -1.84 11.72
CA GLY A 159 3.40 -1.90 11.39
C GLY A 159 2.76 -3.27 11.63
N PHE A 160 3.49 -4.21 12.22
CA PHE A 160 3.03 -5.59 12.40
C PHE A 160 2.41 -5.83 13.78
N ASN A 161 1.26 -6.49 13.80
CA ASN A 161 0.53 -6.84 15.01
C ASN A 161 0.69 -8.33 15.31
N GLY A 162 1.45 -8.64 16.35
CA GLY A 162 1.63 -9.99 16.87
C GLY A 162 0.80 -10.35 18.09
N SER A 163 -0.26 -9.59 18.37
CA SER A 163 -1.11 -9.86 19.52
C SER A 163 -2.03 -11.05 19.29
N HIS A 164 -1.84 -12.09 20.09
CA HIS A 164 -2.74 -13.23 20.21
C HIS A 164 -4.11 -12.87 20.83
N HIS A 165 -4.28 -11.64 21.32
CA HIS A 165 -5.59 -11.15 21.77
C HIS A 165 -6.43 -10.53 20.63
N VAL A 166 -5.77 -10.13 19.54
CA VAL A 166 -6.43 -9.53 18.36
C VAL A 166 -6.88 -10.63 17.40
N TYR A 167 -6.06 -11.67 17.25
CA TYR A 167 -6.26 -12.80 16.33
C TYR A 167 -6.51 -14.09 17.13
N VAL A 168 -7.71 -14.64 17.03
CA VAL A 168 -8.16 -15.77 17.85
C VAL A 168 -7.40 -17.07 17.55
N GLU A 169 -6.92 -17.21 16.33
CA GLU A 169 -6.10 -18.34 15.87
C GLU A 169 -4.60 -18.19 16.16
N SER A 170 -4.24 -17.37 17.14
CA SER A 170 -2.84 -17.06 17.44
C SER A 170 -2.47 -17.43 18.86
N ALA A 171 -1.23 -17.89 19.03
CA ALA A 171 -0.63 -18.18 20.31
C ALA A 171 0.20 -17.00 20.82
N PRO A 172 0.42 -16.91 22.15
CA PRO A 172 1.42 -16.00 22.71
C PRO A 172 2.80 -16.28 22.12
N TRP A 173 3.54 -15.20 21.85
CA TRP A 173 4.96 -15.26 21.50
C TRP A 173 5.83 -15.36 22.75
N THR A 174 7.02 -15.94 22.64
CA THR A 174 8.11 -15.71 23.60
C THR A 174 8.94 -14.50 23.20
N ALA A 175 9.75 -13.99 24.13
CA ALA A 175 10.65 -12.87 23.86
C ALA A 175 11.72 -13.24 22.81
N GLU A 176 12.26 -14.45 22.86
CA GLU A 176 13.29 -14.94 21.95
C GLU A 176 12.74 -15.13 20.53
N GLU A 177 11.51 -15.60 20.40
CA GLU A 177 10.84 -15.70 19.09
C GLU A 177 10.67 -14.31 18.47
N LEU A 178 10.25 -13.32 19.27
CA LEU A 178 10.13 -11.94 18.82
C LEU A 178 11.48 -11.31 18.49
N ASP A 179 12.55 -11.61 19.21
CA ASP A 179 13.89 -11.10 18.89
C ASP A 179 14.35 -11.55 17.51
N VAL A 180 14.12 -12.82 17.15
CA VAL A 180 14.42 -13.33 15.81
C VAL A 180 13.54 -12.69 14.76
N ALA A 181 12.25 -12.46 15.06
CA ALA A 181 11.34 -11.75 14.17
C ALA A 181 11.80 -10.31 13.91
N LEU A 182 12.15 -9.58 14.97
CA LEU A 182 12.64 -8.21 14.89
C LEU A 182 13.98 -8.11 14.16
N ALA A 183 14.87 -9.10 14.32
CA ALA A 183 16.13 -9.17 13.60
C ALA A 183 15.92 -9.38 12.09
N ALA A 184 15.02 -10.30 11.71
CA ALA A 184 14.67 -10.54 10.30
C ALA A 184 14.06 -9.29 9.64
N LEU A 185 13.18 -8.57 10.35
CA LEU A 185 12.59 -7.32 9.86
C LEU A 185 13.62 -6.19 9.80
N GLY A 186 14.53 -6.13 10.77
CA GLY A 186 15.60 -5.14 10.84
C GLY A 186 16.67 -5.32 9.76
N ASP A 187 16.76 -6.50 9.15
CA ASP A 187 17.62 -6.73 7.99
C ASP A 187 17.10 -6.03 6.73
N LEU A 188 15.83 -5.63 6.68
CA LEU A 188 15.22 -4.96 5.53
C LEU A 188 15.31 -3.44 5.66
N PRO A 189 15.30 -2.70 4.54
CA PRO A 189 15.44 -1.26 4.58
C PRO A 189 14.15 -0.62 5.09
N ASP A 190 14.32 0.42 5.92
CA ASP A 190 13.24 1.13 6.60
C ASP A 190 12.11 1.62 5.68
N PHE A 191 12.37 1.89 4.40
CA PHE A 191 11.32 2.38 3.50
C PHE A 191 10.34 1.28 3.08
N LEU A 192 10.68 0.00 3.26
CA LEU A 192 9.77 -1.10 2.96
C LEU A 192 8.71 -1.28 4.05
N LEU A 193 8.89 -0.76 5.26
CA LEU A 193 7.98 -1.00 6.38
C LEU A 193 7.80 0.27 7.23
N PRO A 194 6.57 0.59 7.68
CA PRO A 194 5.33 -0.15 7.48
C PRO A 194 4.64 0.18 6.13
N GLN A 195 4.16 -0.84 5.41
CA GLN A 195 3.26 -0.62 4.24
C GLN A 195 1.81 -0.40 4.68
N ASN A 196 1.37 -1.11 5.71
CA ASN A 196 0.06 -0.95 6.34
C ASN A 196 0.23 -0.86 7.85
N GLU A 197 -0.56 0.00 8.48
CA GLU A 197 -0.66 -0.02 9.93
C GLU A 197 -1.46 -1.27 10.36
N ASN A 198 -0.96 -1.98 11.37
CA ASN A 198 -1.68 -3.09 12.03
C ASN A 198 -1.86 -4.36 11.18
N LYS A 199 -0.88 -4.69 10.34
CA LYS A 199 -0.85 -5.94 9.56
C LYS A 199 -0.60 -7.14 10.48
N LYS A 200 -1.35 -8.23 10.32
CA LYS A 200 -1.16 -9.47 11.08
C LYS A 200 0.27 -10.01 10.93
N PHE A 201 0.92 -10.35 12.04
CA PHE A 201 2.20 -11.08 12.13
C PHE A 201 2.17 -11.93 13.39
N THR A 202 1.71 -13.17 13.32
CA THR A 202 1.35 -13.92 14.54
C THR A 202 1.96 -15.30 14.58
N HIS A 203 2.25 -15.80 15.76
CA HIS A 203 2.43 -17.23 15.97
C HIS A 203 1.05 -17.89 15.91
N TYR A 204 0.87 -18.92 15.10
CA TYR A 204 -0.34 -19.74 15.06
C TYR A 204 -0.51 -20.52 16.37
N LEU A 205 -1.70 -21.07 16.61
CA LEU A 205 -1.97 -21.90 17.80
C LEU A 205 -0.91 -23.00 17.98
N ARG A 206 -0.41 -23.14 19.21
CA ARG A 206 0.62 -24.14 19.54
C ARG A 206 0.07 -25.55 19.38
N GLY A 207 0.83 -26.45 18.77
CA GLY A 207 0.45 -27.83 18.47
C GLY A 207 -0.56 -27.98 17.32
N GLU A 208 -1.00 -26.88 16.71
CA GLU A 208 -1.96 -26.87 15.60
C GLU A 208 -1.28 -26.50 14.28
N GLY A 209 -1.90 -26.90 13.17
CA GLY A 209 -1.42 -26.66 11.81
C GLY A 209 -1.02 -27.94 11.08
N GLU A 210 -0.87 -27.84 9.76
CA GLU A 210 -0.40 -28.97 8.96
C GLU A 210 1.02 -29.32 9.35
N GLU A 211 1.32 -30.63 9.41
CA GLU A 211 2.63 -31.10 9.87
C GLU A 211 3.77 -30.37 9.16
N ARG A 212 3.70 -30.09 7.86
CA ARG A 212 4.84 -29.53 7.10
C ARG A 212 4.92 -28.00 7.06
N THR A 213 3.93 -27.30 7.60
CA THR A 213 3.83 -25.85 7.43
C THR A 213 4.67 -25.12 8.47
N VAL A 214 5.52 -24.20 8.01
CA VAL A 214 6.41 -23.39 8.85
C VAL A 214 5.90 -21.94 8.94
N GLY A 215 5.41 -21.42 7.81
CA GLY A 215 4.84 -20.10 7.66
C GLY A 215 3.75 -20.09 6.59
N ASN A 216 3.09 -18.96 6.39
CA ASN A 216 2.21 -18.74 5.24
C ASN A 216 2.19 -17.27 4.81
N ALA A 217 1.69 -17.02 3.59
CA ALA A 217 1.62 -15.69 2.97
C ALA A 217 0.80 -14.64 3.76
N THR A 218 0.04 -15.04 4.78
CA THR A 218 -0.63 -14.10 5.70
C THR A 218 0.26 -13.67 6.87
N ILE A 219 1.51 -14.12 6.90
CA ILE A 219 2.52 -13.97 7.95
C ILE A 219 2.04 -14.58 9.27
N SER A 220 1.57 -15.82 9.19
CA SER A 220 1.35 -16.66 10.38
C SER A 220 2.46 -17.70 10.48
N ILE A 221 3.14 -17.75 11.61
CA ILE A 221 4.29 -18.62 11.88
C ILE A 221 3.82 -19.83 12.71
N PHE A 222 4.22 -21.04 12.35
CA PHE A 222 3.77 -22.29 12.98
C PHE A 222 4.87 -22.92 13.83
N ASP A 223 4.52 -23.83 14.73
CA ASP A 223 5.48 -24.39 15.71
C ASP A 223 6.70 -25.09 15.09
N ARG A 224 6.60 -25.61 13.86
CA ARG A 224 7.78 -26.15 13.15
C ARG A 224 8.87 -25.11 12.90
N TRP A 225 8.50 -23.83 12.83
CA TRP A 225 9.46 -22.73 12.79
C TRP A 225 10.40 -22.75 13.99
N ASN A 226 9.92 -23.16 15.17
CA ASN A 226 10.75 -23.25 16.37
C ASN A 226 11.85 -24.30 16.32
N GLN A 227 11.72 -25.28 15.43
CA GLN A 227 12.71 -26.34 15.22
C GLN A 227 13.82 -25.91 14.26
N LYS A 228 13.67 -24.76 13.59
CA LYS A 228 14.70 -24.21 12.70
C LYS A 228 15.81 -23.51 13.51
N SER A 229 16.99 -23.41 12.90
CA SER A 229 18.07 -22.53 13.35
C SER A 229 17.62 -21.07 13.35
N ALA A 230 18.36 -20.18 14.04
CA ALA A 230 18.05 -18.76 14.03
C ALA A 230 18.03 -18.17 12.61
N GLN A 231 18.93 -18.63 11.74
CA GLN A 231 19.01 -18.22 10.35
C GLN A 231 17.82 -18.76 9.53
N GLY A 232 17.51 -20.05 9.65
CA GLY A 232 16.32 -20.63 9.03
C GLY A 232 15.01 -19.99 9.51
N LYS A 233 14.97 -19.46 10.74
CA LYS A 233 13.84 -18.67 11.23
C LYS A 233 13.73 -17.31 10.53
N LYS A 234 14.85 -16.60 10.38
CA LYS A 234 14.92 -15.32 9.64
C LYS A 234 14.57 -15.50 8.17
N TYR A 235 15.05 -16.58 7.55
CA TYR A 235 14.68 -17.02 6.21
C TYR A 235 13.17 -17.05 6.05
N THR A 236 12.47 -17.82 6.90
CA THR A 236 11.02 -17.99 6.81
C THR A 236 10.30 -16.64 6.89
N ILE A 237 10.73 -15.77 7.81
CA ILE A 237 10.08 -14.45 7.95
C ILE A 237 10.25 -13.60 6.70
N VAL A 238 11.46 -13.53 6.13
CA VAL A 238 11.70 -12.74 4.91
C VAL A 238 10.99 -13.35 3.70
N HIS A 239 10.90 -14.68 3.64
CA HIS A 239 10.12 -15.39 2.63
C HIS A 239 8.63 -14.98 2.70
N GLU A 240 7.97 -15.14 3.86
CA GLU A 240 6.55 -14.78 4.00
C GLU A 240 6.32 -13.28 3.78
N LEU A 241 7.33 -12.46 4.12
CA LEU A 241 7.27 -11.04 3.86
C LEU A 241 7.40 -10.72 2.36
N GLY A 242 8.14 -11.51 1.58
CA GLY A 242 8.18 -11.43 0.12
C GLY A 242 6.78 -11.52 -0.50
N HIS A 243 5.99 -12.51 -0.07
CA HIS A 243 4.57 -12.65 -0.45
C HIS A 243 3.75 -11.41 -0.10
N TYR A 244 3.89 -10.93 1.15
CA TYR A 244 3.16 -9.73 1.58
C TYR A 244 3.55 -8.48 0.80
N LEU A 245 4.85 -8.26 0.58
CA LEU A 245 5.35 -7.09 -0.14
C LEU A 245 4.91 -7.11 -1.60
N ALA A 246 4.94 -8.27 -2.27
CA ALA A 246 4.40 -8.43 -3.61
C ALA A 246 2.93 -7.98 -3.67
N SER A 247 2.10 -8.49 -2.74
CA SER A 247 0.68 -8.13 -2.66
C SER A 247 0.47 -6.65 -2.30
N ALA A 248 1.28 -6.08 -1.41
CA ALA A 248 1.17 -4.68 -0.99
C ALA A 248 1.60 -3.69 -2.08
N MET A 249 2.43 -4.13 -3.03
CA MET A 249 2.96 -3.35 -4.14
C MET A 249 2.28 -3.70 -5.46
N ASP A 250 0.95 -3.81 -5.44
CA ASP A 250 0.11 -4.06 -6.62
C ASP A 250 0.38 -5.40 -7.35
N GLY A 251 0.82 -6.43 -6.62
CA GLY A 251 1.01 -7.79 -7.15
C GLY A 251 2.23 -7.90 -8.05
N LEU A 252 3.42 -7.55 -7.53
CA LEU A 252 4.68 -7.61 -8.29
C LEU A 252 4.95 -9.01 -8.88
N ASP A 253 4.64 -10.05 -8.11
CA ASP A 253 4.68 -11.47 -8.44
C ASP A 253 3.71 -11.89 -9.58
N LYS A 254 2.79 -11.02 -9.96
CA LYS A 254 1.77 -11.26 -10.99
C LYS A 254 1.93 -10.36 -12.20
N THR A 255 2.98 -9.53 -12.23
CA THR A 255 3.22 -8.65 -13.37
C THR A 255 3.64 -9.47 -14.60
N PRO A 256 3.24 -9.07 -15.82
CA PRO A 256 3.66 -9.78 -17.04
C PRO A 256 5.18 -9.89 -17.17
N GLU A 257 5.91 -8.86 -16.73
CA GLU A 257 7.37 -8.86 -16.69
C GLU A 257 7.90 -9.99 -15.78
N TRP A 258 7.44 -10.06 -14.52
CA TRP A 258 7.83 -11.13 -13.59
C TRP A 258 7.50 -12.52 -14.13
N LEU A 259 6.26 -12.72 -14.60
CA LEU A 259 5.80 -14.01 -15.11
C LEU A 259 6.63 -14.48 -16.30
N SER A 260 7.11 -13.55 -17.14
CA SER A 260 7.90 -13.87 -18.32
C SER A 260 9.29 -14.43 -18.01
N PHE A 261 9.90 -14.10 -16.86
CA PHE A 261 11.27 -14.50 -16.50
C PHE A 261 11.44 -16.02 -16.38
N SER A 262 10.38 -16.70 -15.94
CA SER A 262 10.39 -18.17 -15.79
C SER A 262 9.29 -18.86 -16.60
N GLY A 263 8.64 -18.13 -17.51
CA GLY A 263 7.60 -18.68 -18.38
C GLY A 263 6.31 -19.04 -17.65
N TRP A 264 6.03 -18.40 -16.51
CA TRP A 264 4.79 -18.57 -15.74
C TRP A 264 3.55 -18.15 -16.53
N ASP A 265 3.70 -17.26 -17.50
CA ASP A 265 2.66 -16.78 -18.42
C ASP A 265 2.24 -17.81 -19.49
N LYS A 266 3.10 -18.81 -19.77
CA LYS A 266 2.92 -19.73 -20.91
C LYS A 266 2.34 -21.08 -20.54
N GLY A 267 2.11 -21.37 -19.25
CA GLY A 267 1.55 -22.65 -18.78
C GLY A 267 2.32 -23.89 -19.27
N THR A 268 3.58 -23.73 -19.69
CA THR A 268 4.42 -24.78 -20.29
C THR A 268 5.53 -25.18 -19.34
N SER A 269 6.10 -26.37 -19.58
CA SER A 269 7.21 -26.93 -18.79
C SER A 269 8.35 -25.93 -18.61
N HIS A 270 8.58 -25.51 -17.36
CA HIS A 270 9.63 -24.57 -16.93
C HIS A 270 11.05 -25.16 -17.01
N ALA A 271 11.27 -26.18 -17.85
CA ALA A 271 12.50 -26.98 -17.87
C ALA A 271 13.78 -26.17 -18.18
N LEU A 272 13.65 -24.98 -18.77
CA LEU A 272 14.77 -24.08 -19.08
C LEU A 272 14.84 -22.84 -18.18
N ALA A 273 13.85 -22.63 -17.30
CA ALA A 273 13.85 -21.49 -16.41
C ALA A 273 14.82 -21.71 -15.24
N VAL A 274 15.57 -20.66 -14.90
CA VAL A 274 16.47 -20.68 -13.76
C VAL A 274 15.72 -20.14 -12.53
N PHE A 275 15.67 -20.98 -11.50
CA PHE A 275 15.04 -20.66 -10.23
C PHE A 275 16.11 -20.48 -9.15
N PRO A 276 15.88 -19.58 -8.17
CA PRO A 276 16.82 -19.41 -7.05
C PRO A 276 16.90 -20.64 -6.13
N SER A 277 15.85 -21.47 -6.11
CA SER A 277 15.72 -22.67 -5.28
C SER A 277 14.81 -23.72 -5.92
N ASP A 278 14.77 -24.93 -5.36
CA ASP A 278 13.74 -25.92 -5.75
C ASP A 278 12.34 -25.49 -5.32
N TYR A 279 12.20 -24.82 -4.18
CA TYR A 279 10.89 -24.37 -3.70
C TYR A 279 10.26 -23.32 -4.63
N ALA A 280 11.09 -22.44 -5.22
CA ALA A 280 10.68 -21.46 -6.22
C ALA A 280 10.01 -22.07 -7.47
N LYS A 281 10.23 -23.36 -7.77
CA LYS A 281 9.59 -24.05 -8.89
C LYS A 281 8.10 -24.34 -8.67
N THR A 282 7.59 -24.09 -7.47
CA THR A 282 6.21 -24.45 -7.11
C THR A 282 5.18 -23.58 -7.84
N ASN A 283 5.39 -22.26 -7.87
CA ASN A 283 4.55 -21.28 -8.58
C ASN A 283 5.27 -19.90 -8.62
N ALA A 284 4.69 -18.94 -9.35
CA ALA A 284 5.25 -17.59 -9.52
C ALA A 284 5.37 -16.79 -8.21
N ASP A 285 4.44 -17.00 -7.28
CA ASP A 285 4.42 -16.33 -5.98
C ASP A 285 5.61 -16.83 -5.12
N GLU A 286 5.83 -18.15 -5.08
CA GLU A 286 6.97 -18.76 -4.38
C GLU A 286 8.30 -18.40 -5.04
N ASP A 287 8.35 -18.37 -6.36
CA ASP A 287 9.52 -17.88 -7.10
C ASP A 287 9.90 -16.45 -6.69
N PHE A 288 8.89 -15.59 -6.53
CA PHE A 288 9.11 -14.21 -6.10
C PHE A 288 9.63 -14.15 -4.67
N ALA A 289 8.95 -14.82 -3.72
CA ALA A 289 9.35 -14.83 -2.32
C ALA A 289 10.78 -15.39 -2.12
N GLU A 290 11.11 -16.49 -2.79
CA GLU A 290 12.44 -17.10 -2.79
C GLU A 290 13.50 -16.17 -3.41
N SER A 291 13.15 -15.48 -4.50
CA SER A 291 14.03 -14.50 -5.13
C SER A 291 14.27 -13.29 -4.22
N VAL A 292 13.28 -12.85 -3.43
CA VAL A 292 13.44 -11.78 -2.44
C VAL A 292 14.43 -12.19 -1.34
N VAL A 293 14.29 -13.41 -0.82
CA VAL A 293 15.22 -13.96 0.19
C VAL A 293 16.63 -14.07 -0.38
N THR A 294 16.76 -14.61 -1.59
CA THR A 294 18.05 -14.74 -2.29
C THR A 294 18.66 -13.37 -2.54
N TYR A 295 17.89 -12.38 -3.01
CA TYR A 295 18.37 -11.00 -3.19
C TYR A 295 18.90 -10.41 -1.88
N ARG A 296 18.21 -10.68 -0.77
CA ARG A 296 18.59 -10.12 0.53
C ARG A 296 19.84 -10.77 1.11
N TYR A 297 19.94 -12.10 1.09
CA TYR A 297 20.98 -12.82 1.82
C TYR A 297 22.08 -13.39 0.93
N ASN A 298 21.83 -13.62 -0.36
CA ASN A 298 22.81 -14.07 -1.34
C ASN A 298 22.61 -13.37 -2.71
N PRO A 299 22.75 -12.03 -2.78
CA PRO A 299 22.45 -11.26 -3.99
C PRO A 299 23.28 -11.67 -5.20
N LEU A 300 24.54 -12.07 -4.99
CA LEU A 300 25.44 -12.51 -6.06
C LEU A 300 24.92 -13.77 -6.74
N ARG A 301 24.39 -14.73 -5.95
CA ARG A 301 23.76 -15.94 -6.47
C ARG A 301 22.60 -15.59 -7.40
N LEU A 302 21.67 -14.73 -6.97
CA LEU A 302 20.55 -14.32 -7.81
C LEU A 302 21.01 -13.58 -9.06
N GLN A 303 22.01 -12.69 -8.94
CA GLN A 303 22.55 -11.92 -10.06
C GLN A 303 23.17 -12.83 -11.14
N VAL A 304 23.86 -13.89 -10.74
CA VAL A 304 24.49 -14.84 -11.67
C VAL A 304 23.45 -15.75 -12.33
N PHE A 305 22.49 -16.26 -11.56
CA PHE A 305 21.54 -17.25 -12.06
C PHE A 305 20.34 -16.65 -12.80
N SER A 306 19.85 -15.49 -12.36
CA SER A 306 18.73 -14.79 -12.98
C SER A 306 18.93 -13.28 -12.87
N PRO A 307 19.80 -12.70 -13.72
CA PRO A 307 20.08 -11.26 -13.72
C PRO A 307 18.82 -10.41 -13.93
N GLU A 308 17.82 -10.93 -14.64
CA GLU A 308 16.53 -10.28 -14.85
C GLU A 308 15.72 -10.16 -13.55
N LYS A 309 15.59 -11.27 -12.79
CA LYS A 309 14.91 -11.25 -11.48
C LYS A 309 15.67 -10.37 -10.49
N TYR A 310 17.00 -10.43 -10.50
CA TYR A 310 17.85 -9.55 -9.69
C TYR A 310 17.56 -8.07 -9.98
N ALA A 311 17.60 -7.67 -11.26
CA ALA A 311 17.34 -6.30 -11.68
C ALA A 311 15.91 -5.86 -11.36
N TYR A 312 14.94 -6.75 -11.52
CA TYR A 312 13.54 -6.49 -11.20
C TYR A 312 13.35 -6.21 -9.70
N ILE A 313 13.83 -7.10 -8.83
CA ILE A 313 13.72 -6.95 -7.37
C ILE A 313 14.47 -5.70 -6.89
N LYS A 314 15.69 -5.47 -7.41
CA LYS A 314 16.46 -4.25 -7.15
C LYS A 314 15.63 -3.00 -7.44
N LYS A 315 15.02 -2.93 -8.62
CA LYS A 315 14.30 -1.74 -9.10
C LYS A 315 12.96 -1.55 -8.40
N HIS A 316 12.13 -2.58 -8.37
CA HIS A 316 10.72 -2.47 -8.00
C HIS A 316 10.47 -2.64 -6.50
N LEU A 317 11.32 -3.41 -5.81
CA LEU A 317 11.17 -3.66 -4.38
C LEU A 317 12.21 -2.88 -3.56
N PHE A 318 13.50 -3.02 -3.86
CA PHE A 318 14.58 -2.45 -3.04
C PHE A 318 15.05 -1.06 -3.48
N ALA A 319 14.34 -0.41 -4.40
CA ALA A 319 14.62 0.98 -4.81
C ALA A 319 16.08 1.26 -5.22
N GLY A 320 16.75 0.27 -5.83
CA GLY A 320 18.14 0.33 -6.23
C GLY A 320 19.15 -0.17 -5.20
N LEU A 321 18.75 -0.39 -3.94
CA LEU A 321 19.63 -0.81 -2.86
C LEU A 321 20.17 -2.23 -3.09
N GLU A 322 21.48 -2.42 -2.89
CA GLU A 322 22.19 -3.69 -3.13
C GLU A 322 22.87 -4.20 -1.86
N TYR A 323 22.98 -5.53 -1.74
CA TYR A 323 23.52 -6.21 -0.55
C TYR A 323 24.84 -6.95 -0.82
N ILE A 324 25.56 -6.57 -1.88
CA ILE A 324 26.79 -7.26 -2.30
C ILE A 324 27.98 -6.92 -1.37
N ASN A 325 28.07 -5.68 -0.87
CA ASN A 325 29.09 -5.26 0.09
C ASN A 325 28.60 -4.12 1.00
N GLU A 326 29.35 -3.85 2.08
CA GLU A 326 29.01 -2.86 3.09
C GLU A 326 28.75 -1.44 2.54
N LYS A 327 29.49 -1.02 1.51
CA LYS A 327 29.34 0.33 0.93
C LYS A 327 28.01 0.51 0.20
N GLN A 328 27.46 -0.57 -0.35
CA GLN A 328 26.16 -0.56 -1.02
C GLN A 328 24.98 -0.65 -0.04
N CYS A 329 25.25 -0.90 1.25
CA CYS A 329 24.24 -0.84 2.30
C CYS A 329 23.79 0.60 2.62
N GLU A 330 24.51 1.62 2.14
CA GLU A 330 24.25 3.00 2.50
C GLU A 330 22.93 3.50 1.88
N LYS A 331 22.04 3.99 2.76
CA LYS A 331 20.66 4.45 2.48
C LYS A 331 20.57 5.63 1.51
N THR A 332 21.64 6.08 0.88
CA THR A 332 21.70 7.34 0.12
C THR A 332 20.82 7.32 -1.14
N GLN A 333 20.53 6.15 -1.71
CA GLN A 333 19.54 6.00 -2.79
C GLN A 333 18.08 6.10 -2.31
N SER A 334 17.85 5.96 -1.00
CA SER A 334 16.52 6.01 -0.38
C SER A 334 15.89 7.39 -0.43
N MET A 335 16.64 8.50 -0.45
CA MET A 335 16.00 9.84 -0.42
C MET A 335 15.16 10.14 -1.66
N VAL A 336 15.59 9.69 -2.85
CA VAL A 336 14.83 9.90 -4.09
C VAL A 336 13.59 9.00 -4.12
N TYR A 337 13.74 7.74 -3.71
CA TYR A 337 12.61 6.82 -3.59
C TYR A 337 11.63 7.25 -2.49
N GLN A 338 12.13 7.67 -1.33
CA GLN A 338 11.30 8.20 -0.25
C GLN A 338 10.61 9.49 -0.68
N ALA A 339 11.27 10.36 -1.46
CA ALA A 339 10.61 11.52 -2.06
C ALA A 339 9.51 11.06 -3.04
N GLU A 340 9.79 10.10 -3.92
CA GLU A 340 8.82 9.58 -4.88
C GLU A 340 7.62 8.90 -4.20
N GLN A 341 7.86 8.04 -3.21
CA GLN A 341 6.81 7.41 -2.39
C GLN A 341 6.09 8.43 -1.51
N ALA A 342 6.77 9.46 -0.98
CA ALA A 342 6.11 10.53 -0.25
C ALA A 342 5.22 11.36 -1.17
N VAL A 343 5.61 11.57 -2.44
CA VAL A 343 4.76 12.18 -3.45
C VAL A 343 3.54 11.30 -3.74
N LEU A 344 3.72 10.01 -4.03
CA LEU A 344 2.62 9.08 -4.30
C LEU A 344 1.69 8.89 -3.09
N ALA A 345 2.24 8.82 -1.87
CA ALA A 345 1.47 8.66 -0.65
C ALA A 345 0.75 9.96 -0.23
N LYS A 346 1.35 11.14 -0.50
CA LYS A 346 0.67 12.44 -0.37
C LYS A 346 -0.41 12.57 -1.44
N GLU A 347 -0.15 12.15 -2.68
CA GLU A 347 -1.16 12.10 -3.74
C GLU A 347 -2.35 11.24 -3.33
N LYS A 348 -2.12 10.07 -2.70
CA LYS A 348 -3.19 9.19 -2.20
C LYS A 348 -3.94 9.74 -0.97
N ARG A 349 -3.27 10.50 -0.08
CA ARG A 349 -3.86 11.07 1.15
C ARG A 349 -4.50 12.46 0.96
N HIS A 350 -3.97 13.30 0.08
CA HIS A 350 -4.57 14.54 -0.37
C HIS A 350 -5.53 14.36 -1.54
N PHE A 351 -5.77 13.11 -1.95
CA PHE A 351 -6.94 12.73 -2.74
C PHE A 351 -8.23 12.82 -1.90
N ASP A 352 -8.39 13.96 -1.24
CA ASP A 352 -9.56 14.29 -0.44
C ASP A 352 -10.76 14.49 -1.37
N GLN A 353 -11.94 14.22 -0.82
CA GLN A 353 -13.23 14.55 -1.40
C GLN A 353 -13.24 15.98 -1.98
N GLN A 354 -12.54 16.91 -1.33
CA GLN A 354 -12.39 18.30 -1.75
C GLN A 354 -11.63 18.46 -3.09
N TYR A 355 -10.63 17.62 -3.36
CA TYR A 355 -9.87 17.64 -4.61
C TYR A 355 -10.70 17.07 -5.78
N ALA A 356 -11.41 15.97 -5.54
CA ALA A 356 -12.39 15.45 -6.49
C ALA A 356 -13.50 16.49 -6.75
N LEU A 357 -13.93 17.22 -5.72
CA LEU A 357 -14.91 18.30 -5.82
C LEU A 357 -14.38 19.48 -6.65
N ASN A 358 -13.15 19.94 -6.40
CA ASN A 358 -12.52 21.03 -7.15
C ASN A 358 -12.26 20.63 -8.61
N SER A 359 -11.82 19.39 -8.85
CA SER A 359 -11.65 18.84 -10.21
C SER A 359 -12.98 18.74 -10.94
N PHE A 360 -14.04 18.32 -10.23
CA PHE A 360 -15.40 18.33 -10.76
C PHE A 360 -15.88 19.75 -11.06
N GLN A 361 -15.60 20.73 -10.20
CA GLN A 361 -15.97 22.14 -10.42
C GLN A 361 -15.30 22.71 -11.68
N GLU A 362 -13.99 22.54 -11.80
CA GLU A 362 -13.21 23.10 -12.93
C GLU A 362 -13.47 22.37 -14.26
N CYS A 363 -13.73 21.06 -14.22
CA CYS A 363 -14.05 20.28 -15.42
C CYS A 363 -15.56 20.06 -15.62
N SER A 364 -16.42 20.68 -14.81
CA SER A 364 -17.86 20.38 -14.73
C SER A 364 -18.54 20.45 -16.09
N SER A 365 -18.30 21.50 -16.87
CA SER A 365 -18.90 21.66 -18.20
C SER A 365 -18.47 20.58 -19.18
N LEU A 366 -17.21 20.13 -19.11
CA LEU A 366 -16.68 19.04 -19.95
C LEU A 366 -17.16 17.67 -19.48
N LEU A 367 -17.25 17.44 -18.17
CA LEU A 367 -17.77 16.20 -17.58
C LEU A 367 -19.29 16.07 -17.81
N ILE A 368 -20.03 17.18 -17.76
CA ILE A 368 -21.45 17.24 -18.11
C ILE A 368 -21.63 17.00 -19.62
N ASN A 369 -20.79 17.57 -20.48
CA ASN A 369 -20.87 17.30 -21.92
C ASN A 369 -20.42 15.87 -22.27
N LEU A 370 -19.50 15.28 -21.51
CA LEU A 370 -19.15 13.86 -21.64
C LEU A 370 -20.36 12.99 -21.35
N PHE A 371 -21.10 13.37 -20.30
CA PHE A 371 -22.31 12.69 -19.88
C PHE A 371 -23.48 12.84 -20.87
N VAL A 372 -23.57 13.98 -21.57
CA VAL A 372 -24.71 14.31 -22.44
C VAL A 372 -24.47 13.90 -23.89
N ASP A 373 -23.26 14.09 -24.40
CA ASP A 373 -22.98 14.01 -25.84
C ASP A 373 -22.05 12.84 -26.22
N GLY A 374 -21.45 12.13 -25.25
CA GLY A 374 -20.55 10.99 -25.46
C GLY A 374 -19.21 11.32 -26.15
N ASP A 375 -19.09 12.47 -26.83
CA ASP A 375 -18.01 12.80 -27.76
C ASP A 375 -16.91 13.72 -27.17
N SER A 376 -16.85 13.84 -25.84
CA SER A 376 -15.89 14.76 -25.18
C SER A 376 -14.90 14.08 -24.21
N THR A 377 -14.77 12.76 -24.30
CA THR A 377 -13.93 11.92 -23.42
C THR A 377 -12.48 12.41 -23.35
N ALA A 378 -11.86 12.65 -24.50
CA ALA A 378 -10.47 13.11 -24.56
C ALA A 378 -10.28 14.48 -23.89
N LYS A 379 -11.25 15.40 -24.04
CA LYS A 379 -11.19 16.75 -23.46
C LYS A 379 -11.42 16.73 -21.96
N ALA A 380 -12.36 15.91 -21.48
CA ALA A 380 -12.61 15.71 -20.06
C ALA A 380 -11.40 15.05 -19.37
N GLN A 381 -10.83 14.00 -19.98
CA GLN A 381 -9.60 13.36 -19.49
C GLN A 381 -8.41 14.33 -19.47
N GLN A 382 -8.23 15.12 -20.53
CA GLN A 382 -7.17 16.12 -20.58
C GLN A 382 -7.35 17.21 -19.50
N CYS A 383 -8.60 17.61 -19.23
CA CYS A 383 -8.91 18.54 -18.15
C CYS A 383 -8.53 17.94 -16.78
N VAL A 384 -8.98 16.72 -16.47
CA VAL A 384 -8.66 16.04 -15.21
C VAL A 384 -7.15 15.82 -15.04
N LYS A 385 -6.46 15.39 -16.10
CA LYS A 385 -4.99 15.22 -16.12
C LYS A 385 -4.26 16.54 -15.84
N ARG A 386 -4.72 17.66 -16.41
CA ARG A 386 -4.11 18.98 -16.18
C ARG A 386 -4.26 19.44 -14.73
N ILE A 387 -5.44 19.23 -14.13
CA ILE A 387 -5.67 19.58 -12.73
C ILE A 387 -4.83 18.68 -11.82
N HIS A 388 -4.80 17.36 -12.09
CA HIS A 388 -3.94 16.39 -11.39
C HIS A 388 -2.50 16.84 -11.40
N PHE A 389 -1.97 17.15 -12.58
CA PHE A 389 -0.59 17.60 -12.72
C PHE A 389 -0.30 18.89 -11.94
N ALA A 390 -1.18 19.89 -11.99
CA ALA A 390 -1.02 21.14 -11.26
C ALA A 390 -1.04 20.93 -9.74
N ALA A 391 -1.89 20.04 -9.24
CA ALA A 391 -2.00 19.71 -7.82
C ALA A 391 -0.80 18.92 -7.29
N SER A 392 -0.32 17.94 -8.06
CA SER A 392 0.92 17.21 -7.78
C SER A 392 2.10 18.18 -7.72
N ILE A 393 2.24 19.11 -8.66
CA ILE A 393 3.32 20.11 -8.60
C ILE A 393 3.19 20.98 -7.35
N LYS A 394 1.99 21.43 -6.99
CA LYS A 394 1.77 22.30 -5.84
C LYS A 394 2.09 21.60 -4.50
N SER A 395 1.73 20.33 -4.36
CA SER A 395 2.00 19.55 -3.15
C SER A 395 3.49 19.22 -2.96
N VAL A 396 4.26 19.17 -4.05
CA VAL A 396 5.71 19.00 -4.03
C VAL A 396 6.47 20.33 -3.90
N ALA A 397 5.90 21.44 -4.38
CA ALA A 397 6.55 22.75 -4.41
C ALA A 397 6.83 23.37 -3.04
N ASP A 398 6.20 22.90 -1.97
CA ASP A 398 6.46 23.37 -0.60
C ASP A 398 7.81 22.88 -0.02
N GLU A 399 8.49 21.91 -0.66
CA GLU A 399 9.83 21.49 -0.28
C GLU A 399 10.91 22.25 -1.08
N LYS A 400 11.41 23.35 -0.48
CA LYS A 400 12.46 24.24 -1.03
C LYS A 400 13.69 23.52 -1.61
N GLN A 401 14.04 22.32 -1.12
CA GLN A 401 15.24 21.58 -1.53
C GLN A 401 15.05 20.67 -2.76
N LEU A 402 13.85 20.11 -2.98
CA LEU A 402 13.60 19.16 -4.07
C LEU A 402 13.21 19.83 -5.40
N ARG A 403 12.73 21.08 -5.31
CA ARG A 403 12.23 21.86 -6.44
C ARG A 403 13.19 21.93 -7.64
N PRO A 404 14.50 22.23 -7.51
CA PRO A 404 15.37 22.38 -8.68
C PRO A 404 15.68 21.05 -9.39
N GLN A 405 15.82 19.96 -8.62
CA GLN A 405 16.15 18.64 -9.16
C GLN A 405 14.96 18.02 -9.90
N LEU A 406 13.76 18.19 -9.32
CA LEU A 406 12.51 17.76 -9.93
C LEU A 406 12.18 18.60 -11.17
N LEU A 407 12.26 19.94 -11.11
CA LEU A 407 12.02 20.79 -12.29
C LEU A 407 12.98 20.48 -13.45
N LYS A 408 14.26 20.19 -13.16
CA LYS A 408 15.24 19.85 -14.20
C LYS A 408 14.95 18.50 -14.88
N LYS A 409 14.38 17.53 -14.16
CA LYS A 409 13.86 16.29 -14.76
C LYS A 409 12.55 16.53 -15.52
N PHE A 410 11.65 17.37 -15.01
CA PHE A 410 10.33 17.61 -15.60
C PHE A 410 10.32 18.53 -16.83
N GLN A 411 11.30 19.42 -16.97
CA GLN A 411 11.46 20.27 -18.17
C GLN A 411 11.83 19.47 -19.42
N ASN A 412 12.30 18.22 -19.27
CA ASN A 412 12.63 17.32 -20.36
C ASN A 412 11.48 16.33 -20.64
N GLN A 413 10.34 16.86 -21.14
CA GLN A 413 9.29 16.16 -21.93
C GLN A 413 8.74 14.78 -21.49
N GLU A 414 8.78 14.38 -20.21
CA GLU A 414 8.11 13.14 -19.73
C GLU A 414 6.99 13.36 -18.70
N ALA A 415 6.51 14.60 -18.52
CA ALA A 415 5.42 14.91 -17.59
C ALA A 415 4.11 14.12 -17.89
N GLU A 416 3.83 13.81 -19.15
CA GLU A 416 2.65 13.01 -19.54
C GLU A 416 2.76 11.53 -19.20
N LYS A 417 3.98 10.99 -19.06
CA LYS A 417 4.21 9.60 -18.61
C LYS A 417 4.16 9.47 -17.08
N PHE A 418 4.31 10.59 -16.37
CA PHE A 418 4.41 10.64 -14.91
C PHE A 418 3.06 10.51 -14.21
N VAL A 419 1.98 11.01 -14.81
CA VAL A 419 0.62 10.75 -14.31
C VAL A 419 0.18 9.38 -14.82
N SER A 420 0.34 8.35 -13.99
CA SER A 420 -0.04 6.99 -14.39
C SER A 420 -1.51 6.96 -14.85
N THR A 421 -1.79 6.20 -15.91
CA THR A 421 -3.16 5.92 -16.35
C THR A 421 -4.04 5.39 -15.21
N LYS A 422 -3.44 4.66 -14.25
CA LYS A 422 -4.11 4.14 -13.06
C LYS A 422 -4.56 5.22 -12.07
N SER A 423 -3.74 6.24 -11.78
CA SER A 423 -4.17 7.33 -10.90
C SER A 423 -5.31 8.13 -11.53
N THR A 424 -5.22 8.39 -12.85
CA THR A 424 -6.29 9.05 -13.62
C THR A 424 -7.60 8.25 -13.60
N GLN A 425 -7.53 6.93 -13.79
CA GLN A 425 -8.70 6.04 -13.72
C GLN A 425 -9.32 6.03 -12.33
N TYR A 426 -8.50 5.98 -11.27
CA TYR A 426 -8.98 6.07 -9.89
C TYR A 426 -9.72 7.39 -9.62
N VAL A 427 -9.19 8.54 -10.10
CA VAL A 427 -9.89 9.84 -9.99
C VAL A 427 -11.26 9.77 -10.67
N TYR A 428 -11.29 9.21 -11.88
CA TYR A 428 -12.48 9.11 -12.69
C TYR A 428 -13.55 8.25 -12.00
N ASP A 429 -13.17 7.10 -11.45
CA ASP A 429 -14.07 6.21 -10.71
C ASP A 429 -14.62 6.86 -9.43
N GLN A 430 -13.79 7.63 -8.70
CA GLN A 430 -14.25 8.39 -7.53
C GLN A 430 -15.27 9.47 -7.89
N VAL A 431 -15.07 10.18 -9.00
CA VAL A 431 -16.03 11.18 -9.51
C VAL A 431 -17.36 10.52 -9.90
N LEU A 432 -17.33 9.36 -10.55
CA LEU A 432 -18.53 8.60 -10.88
C LEU A 432 -19.30 8.16 -9.62
N HIS A 433 -18.59 7.73 -8.57
CA HIS A 433 -19.21 7.36 -7.30
C HIS A 433 -19.88 8.55 -6.60
N LEU A 434 -19.26 9.75 -6.61
CA LEU A 434 -19.87 10.96 -6.04
C LEU A 434 -21.15 11.39 -6.79
N ILE A 435 -21.16 11.23 -8.11
CA ILE A 435 -22.36 11.47 -8.93
C ILE A 435 -23.45 10.45 -8.57
N ALA A 436 -23.10 9.17 -8.46
CA ALA A 436 -24.04 8.11 -8.09
C ALA A 436 -24.63 8.29 -6.68
N ASP A 437 -23.81 8.68 -5.70
CA ASP A 437 -24.28 9.00 -4.33
C ASP A 437 -25.28 10.16 -4.32
N SER A 438 -25.02 11.19 -5.13
CA SER A 438 -25.93 12.31 -5.28
C SER A 438 -27.26 11.86 -5.89
N ILE A 439 -27.23 10.99 -6.91
CA ILE A 439 -28.42 10.41 -7.54
C ILE A 439 -29.18 9.51 -6.57
N GLU A 440 -28.50 8.63 -5.82
CA GLU A 440 -29.15 7.73 -4.86
C GLU A 440 -29.85 8.52 -3.76
N LYS A 441 -29.21 9.55 -3.21
CA LYS A 441 -29.80 10.43 -2.20
C LYS A 441 -31.07 11.12 -2.74
N LEU A 442 -31.03 11.57 -4.00
CA LEU A 442 -32.21 12.12 -4.69
C LEU A 442 -33.35 11.08 -4.81
N LEU A 443 -33.02 9.81 -5.07
CA LEU A 443 -34.00 8.72 -5.15
C LEU A 443 -34.58 8.34 -3.78
N GLN A 444 -33.77 8.33 -2.72
CA GLN A 444 -34.22 8.04 -1.35
C GLN A 444 -35.09 9.15 -0.76
N GLU A 445 -34.76 10.42 -0.98
CA GLU A 445 -35.61 11.55 -0.57
C GLU A 445 -36.93 11.60 -1.36
N LYS A 446 -36.92 11.16 -2.63
CA LYS A 446 -38.13 10.97 -3.44
C LYS A 446 -39.02 9.85 -2.90
N LYS A 447 -38.47 8.71 -2.47
CA LYS A 447 -39.24 7.63 -1.80
C LYS A 447 -40.03 8.13 -0.59
N LYS A 448 -39.46 9.07 0.19
CA LYS A 448 -40.15 9.72 1.32
C LYS A 448 -41.34 10.60 0.91
N TYR A 449 -41.38 11.05 -0.34
CA TYR A 449 -42.42 11.96 -0.87
C TYR A 449 -43.52 11.25 -1.69
N ILE A 450 -43.46 9.92 -1.83
CA ILE A 450 -44.54 9.07 -2.37
C ILE A 450 -45.61 8.86 -1.27
N ILE A 451 -46.09 9.97 -0.70
CA ILE A 451 -47.37 10.09 0.01
C ILE A 451 -48.31 11.03 -0.80
N LEU A 452 -47.94 11.37 -2.05
CA LEU A 452 -48.75 12.16 -2.98
C LEU A 452 -49.17 11.31 -4.18
N SER A 453 -50.08 10.35 -3.97
CA SER A 453 -50.46 9.31 -4.94
C SER A 453 -51.43 9.73 -6.05
N ASN A 454 -51.84 11.01 -6.18
CA ASN A 454 -52.96 11.38 -7.07
C ASN A 454 -52.63 12.33 -8.25
N LYS A 455 -51.38 12.39 -8.73
CA LYS A 455 -51.03 13.22 -9.91
C LYS A 455 -50.70 12.36 -11.15
N SER A 456 -50.85 12.90 -12.36
CA SER A 456 -50.42 12.23 -13.61
C SER A 456 -48.91 11.98 -13.62
N LYS A 457 -48.43 11.08 -14.50
CA LYS A 457 -47.00 10.72 -14.63
C LYS A 457 -46.16 11.96 -14.96
N GLU A 458 -46.66 12.79 -15.87
CA GLU A 458 -46.04 14.04 -16.31
C GLU A 458 -46.00 15.07 -15.18
N ALA A 459 -47.13 15.31 -14.49
CA ALA A 459 -47.21 16.27 -13.39
C ALA A 459 -46.38 15.84 -12.15
N ARG A 460 -46.09 14.55 -11.99
CA ARG A 460 -45.16 14.02 -10.98
C ARG A 460 -43.71 14.26 -11.38
N CYS A 461 -43.28 13.88 -12.58
CA CYS A 461 -41.91 14.14 -13.03
C CYS A 461 -41.63 15.66 -13.08
N GLU A 462 -42.58 16.50 -13.50
CA GLU A 462 -42.44 17.96 -13.54
C GLU A 462 -42.35 18.59 -12.14
N ALA A 463 -43.15 18.13 -11.17
CA ALA A 463 -43.08 18.61 -9.79
C ALA A 463 -41.79 18.17 -9.06
N ILE A 464 -41.25 16.99 -9.40
CA ILE A 464 -40.01 16.43 -8.84
C ILE A 464 -38.78 17.12 -9.42
N THR A 465 -38.74 17.30 -10.74
CA THR A 465 -37.61 17.96 -11.43
C THR A 465 -37.60 19.47 -11.17
N GLY A 466 -38.76 20.13 -11.25
CA GLY A 466 -38.87 21.58 -11.09
C GLY A 466 -38.47 22.12 -9.71
N ARG A 467 -38.69 21.39 -8.61
CA ARG A 467 -38.36 21.85 -7.24
C ARG A 467 -36.92 21.56 -6.82
N TYR A 468 -36.36 20.42 -7.21
CA TYR A 468 -35.01 20.01 -6.80
C TYR A 468 -33.91 20.56 -7.72
N VAL A 469 -34.21 20.76 -9.01
CA VAL A 469 -33.34 21.56 -9.86
C VAL A 469 -33.32 23.00 -9.34
N TYR A 470 -34.42 23.52 -8.77
CA TYR A 470 -34.39 24.84 -8.11
C TYR A 470 -33.52 24.87 -6.85
N GLN A 471 -33.48 23.80 -6.06
CA GLN A 471 -32.70 23.74 -4.81
C GLN A 471 -31.22 23.46 -5.05
N SER A 472 -30.90 22.51 -5.93
CA SER A 472 -29.52 22.23 -6.37
C SER A 472 -28.95 23.40 -7.18
N ALA A 473 -29.77 24.08 -7.98
CA ALA A 473 -29.34 25.29 -8.68
C ALA A 473 -29.29 26.54 -7.79
N LYS A 474 -29.98 26.56 -6.64
CA LYS A 474 -29.84 27.61 -5.61
C LYS A 474 -28.53 27.44 -4.82
N GLU A 475 -28.13 26.20 -4.55
CA GLU A 475 -26.82 25.87 -3.99
C GLU A 475 -25.69 26.11 -5.03
N ALA A 476 -25.94 25.84 -6.31
CA ALA A 476 -25.03 26.22 -7.40
C ALA A 476 -24.96 27.75 -7.62
N LEU A 477 -26.07 28.49 -7.46
CA LEU A 477 -26.11 29.96 -7.52
C LEU A 477 -25.21 30.61 -6.46
N ALA A 478 -25.13 30.02 -5.27
CA ALA A 478 -24.24 30.47 -4.21
C ALA A 478 -22.74 30.29 -4.56
N VAL A 479 -22.43 29.52 -5.62
CA VAL A 479 -21.07 29.13 -6.00
C VAL A 479 -20.65 29.67 -7.38
N PHE A 480 -21.57 29.84 -8.34
CA PHE A 480 -21.22 30.06 -9.77
C PHE A 480 -21.78 31.36 -10.40
N GLY A 481 -22.55 32.18 -9.68
CA GLY A 481 -23.10 33.45 -10.19
C GLY A 481 -24.28 33.32 -11.19
N GLU A 482 -25.06 34.39 -11.34
CA GLU A 482 -26.40 34.38 -11.98
C GLU A 482 -26.44 33.97 -13.47
N ASN A 483 -25.38 34.22 -14.25
CA ASN A 483 -25.40 33.97 -15.70
C ASN A 483 -25.20 32.49 -16.09
N SER A 484 -24.53 31.69 -15.25
CA SER A 484 -24.33 30.23 -15.42
C SER A 484 -25.60 29.44 -15.05
N TYR A 485 -26.39 29.99 -14.13
CA TYR A 485 -27.56 29.35 -13.52
C TYR A 485 -28.65 28.97 -14.54
N TYR A 486 -29.07 29.91 -15.40
CA TYR A 486 -30.21 29.69 -16.30
C TYR A 486 -29.90 28.64 -17.38
N GLN A 487 -28.66 28.61 -17.88
CA GLN A 487 -28.25 27.65 -18.91
C GLN A 487 -28.10 26.23 -18.35
N GLN A 488 -27.58 26.08 -17.13
CA GLN A 488 -27.40 24.76 -16.51
C GLN A 488 -28.71 24.18 -15.96
N ARG A 489 -29.62 25.03 -15.47
CA ARG A 489 -30.94 24.63 -14.95
C ARG A 489 -31.78 23.92 -15.99
N GLU A 490 -31.91 24.49 -17.19
CA GLU A 490 -32.72 23.89 -18.26
C GLU A 490 -32.12 22.56 -18.74
N LYS A 491 -30.79 22.47 -18.82
CA LYS A 491 -30.08 21.25 -19.24
C LYS A 491 -30.21 20.12 -18.21
N LEU A 492 -30.07 20.43 -16.90
CA LEU A 492 -30.28 19.47 -15.81
C LEU A 492 -31.74 19.01 -15.70
N ASN A 493 -32.70 19.92 -15.89
CA ASN A 493 -34.12 19.58 -15.95
C ASN A 493 -34.41 18.58 -17.08
N SER A 494 -33.88 18.82 -18.27
CA SER A 494 -34.08 17.94 -19.43
C SER A 494 -33.52 16.53 -19.19
N ILE A 495 -32.33 16.41 -18.59
CA ILE A 495 -31.70 15.11 -18.27
C ILE A 495 -32.52 14.36 -17.23
N ALA A 496 -32.91 15.03 -16.14
CA ALA A 496 -33.70 14.42 -15.09
C ALA A 496 -35.08 13.96 -15.61
N GLN A 497 -35.67 14.68 -16.58
CA GLN A 497 -36.89 14.27 -17.24
C GLN A 497 -36.72 13.02 -18.11
N LYS A 498 -35.63 12.92 -18.89
CA LYS A 498 -35.33 11.73 -19.71
C LYS A 498 -35.14 10.48 -18.84
N VAL A 499 -34.33 10.61 -17.79
CA VAL A 499 -34.08 9.54 -16.82
C VAL A 499 -35.37 9.13 -16.08
N CYS A 500 -36.22 10.11 -15.72
CA CYS A 500 -37.54 9.84 -15.11
C CYS A 500 -38.50 9.13 -16.07
N ALA A 501 -38.38 9.36 -17.39
CA ALA A 501 -39.27 8.81 -18.40
C ALA A 501 -38.98 7.34 -18.74
N GLU A 502 -37.70 6.93 -18.67
CA GLU A 502 -37.23 5.59 -19.03
C GLU A 502 -37.41 4.53 -17.92
N TRP A 503 -37.78 4.93 -16.71
CA TRP A 503 -37.88 4.01 -15.57
C TRP A 503 -39.32 3.61 -15.25
N GLU A 504 -39.62 2.31 -15.29
CA GLU A 504 -40.87 1.75 -14.77
C GLU A 504 -40.84 1.67 -13.24
N LEU A 505 -41.92 2.12 -12.60
CA LEU A 505 -41.97 2.54 -11.19
C LEU A 505 -41.90 1.43 -10.13
N ASN A 506 -41.67 0.17 -10.51
CA ASN A 506 -41.82 -0.95 -9.58
C ASN A 506 -40.50 -1.45 -8.97
N ASP A 507 -39.34 -1.12 -9.52
CA ASP A 507 -38.03 -1.42 -8.91
C ASP A 507 -37.12 -0.19 -8.96
N TRP A 508 -36.81 0.36 -7.79
CA TRP A 508 -35.89 1.50 -7.69
C TRP A 508 -34.45 0.98 -7.69
N PRO A 509 -33.55 1.51 -8.55
CA PRO A 509 -32.20 1.00 -8.64
C PRO A 509 -31.39 1.29 -7.38
N THR A 510 -30.56 0.33 -7.02
CA THR A 510 -29.43 0.46 -6.09
C THR A 510 -28.38 1.41 -6.66
N LYS A 511 -27.49 1.93 -5.79
CA LYS A 511 -26.33 2.75 -6.19
C LYS A 511 -25.52 2.07 -7.30
N GLU A 512 -25.34 0.77 -7.18
CA GLU A 512 -24.57 -0.06 -8.11
C GLU A 512 -25.22 -0.14 -9.49
N GLU A 513 -26.55 -0.22 -9.57
CA GLU A 513 -27.31 -0.22 -10.83
C GLU A 513 -27.28 1.15 -11.54
N VAL A 514 -27.27 2.23 -10.76
CA VAL A 514 -27.05 3.59 -11.29
C VAL A 514 -25.64 3.68 -11.86
N VAL A 515 -24.60 3.29 -11.11
CA VAL A 515 -23.20 3.29 -11.59
C VAL A 515 -23.04 2.46 -12.87
N ALA A 516 -23.61 1.25 -12.91
CA ALA A 516 -23.54 0.37 -14.08
C ALA A 516 -24.23 0.98 -15.32
N SER A 517 -25.36 1.66 -15.14
CA SER A 517 -26.07 2.34 -16.22
C SER A 517 -25.29 3.55 -16.74
N LEU A 518 -24.68 4.33 -15.84
CA LEU A 518 -23.78 5.43 -16.19
C LEU A 518 -22.56 4.93 -17.00
N LYS A 519 -21.99 3.79 -16.60
CA LYS A 519 -20.89 3.12 -17.33
C LYS A 519 -21.28 2.64 -18.72
N LYS A 520 -22.53 2.22 -18.93
CA LYS A 520 -23.05 1.73 -20.22
C LYS A 520 -23.34 2.84 -21.23
N LEU A 521 -23.65 4.04 -20.76
CA LEU A 521 -23.91 5.23 -21.57
C LEU A 521 -22.62 5.95 -22.01
N LEU A 522 -21.46 5.56 -21.46
CA LEU A 522 -20.14 6.03 -21.88
C LEU A 522 -19.66 5.25 -23.11
N PRO A 523 -18.89 5.85 -24.04
CA PRO A 523 -18.40 5.16 -25.24
C PRO A 523 -17.59 3.90 -24.91
N GLN A 524 -17.71 2.86 -25.74
CA GLN A 524 -17.03 1.57 -25.58
C GLN A 524 -15.50 1.65 -25.53
N GLU A 525 -14.89 2.76 -25.97
CA GLU A 525 -13.44 3.00 -25.94
C GLU A 525 -12.87 3.22 -24.52
N LEU A 526 -13.73 3.23 -23.49
CA LEU A 526 -13.39 3.35 -22.06
C LEU A 526 -13.46 2.04 -21.28
N GLN A 527 -13.94 0.94 -21.88
CA GLN A 527 -13.91 -0.41 -21.29
C GLN A 527 -12.67 -1.15 -21.77
#